data_AF-A0A484WTZ1-F1
#
_entry.id   AF-A0A484WTZ1-F1
#
_cell.length_a   1.000
_cell.length_b   1.000
_cell.length_c   1.000
_cell.angle_alpha   90.00
_cell.angle_beta   90.00
_cell.angle_gamma   90.00
#
_symmetry.space_group_name_H-M   'P 1'
#
loop_
_entity.id
_entity.type
_entity.pdbx_description
1 polymer ?
#
loop_
_entity_poly.entity_id
_entity_poly.type
_entity_poly.pdbx_seq_one_letter_code
_entity_poly.pdbx_strand_id
1 'polypeptide(L)'
;MCVSWNQAIFDAHEIRVAIHDGFTLDDPKRPRNYSSQQYMRTEEEMCELFSDIPEALENSVEIAKRCNVTVRLGEYFLPQFPTGDMTTEDFLVVKSKEGLEERLEFLFPDEAERKEKRPPYDERLDIELQVINQMGFPGYFLIVMEFIQWSKDNGVPVGPGRGSGAGSLVAYALKITGPRSAGV
;
A
#
# COMPACT_ATOMS: atom_id res chain seq x y z
N MET A 1 -9.00 -14.99 -26.84
CA MET A 1 -8.92 -14.70 -25.39
C MET A 1 -9.23 -15.99 -24.64
N CYS A 2 -8.29 -16.46 -23.82
CA CYS A 2 -8.50 -17.62 -22.96
C CYS A 2 -9.24 -17.16 -21.70
N VAL A 3 -10.30 -17.89 -21.31
CA VAL A 3 -11.18 -17.56 -20.19
C VAL A 3 -11.17 -18.61 -19.09
N SER A 4 -10.57 -19.77 -19.36
CA SER A 4 -10.40 -20.86 -18.39
C SER A 4 -8.98 -21.42 -18.42
N TRP A 5 -8.59 -22.09 -17.32
CA TRP A 5 -7.27 -22.72 -17.25
C TRP A 5 -7.22 -24.04 -18.03
N ASN A 6 -8.28 -24.85 -17.94
CA ASN A 6 -8.47 -26.05 -18.75
C ASN A 6 -9.93 -26.13 -19.22
N GLN A 7 -10.21 -27.13 -20.06
CA GLN A 7 -11.55 -27.34 -20.63
C GLN A 7 -12.61 -27.67 -19.56
N ALA A 8 -12.24 -28.36 -18.47
CA ALA A 8 -13.17 -28.77 -17.41
C ALA A 8 -13.73 -27.58 -16.60
N ILE A 9 -13.07 -26.42 -16.62
CA ILE A 9 -13.50 -25.21 -15.89
C ILE A 9 -14.50 -24.37 -16.70
N PHE A 10 -14.85 -24.77 -17.93
CA PHE A 10 -15.79 -24.03 -18.79
C PHE A 10 -17.15 -23.79 -18.12
N ASP A 11 -17.72 -24.79 -17.45
CA ASP A 11 -19.03 -24.64 -16.79
C ASP A 11 -18.98 -23.62 -15.64
N ALA A 12 -17.86 -23.55 -14.91
CA ALA A 12 -17.67 -22.54 -13.87
C ALA A 12 -17.57 -21.13 -14.47
N HIS A 13 -16.96 -20.99 -15.65
CA HIS A 13 -16.94 -19.73 -16.39
C HIS A 13 -18.35 -19.31 -16.84
N GLU A 14 -19.14 -20.25 -17.38
CA GLU A 14 -20.53 -19.99 -17.77
C GLU A 14 -21.39 -19.54 -16.59
N ILE A 15 -21.21 -20.17 -15.41
CA ILE A 15 -21.88 -19.74 -14.16
C ILE A 15 -21.45 -18.32 -13.78
N ARG A 16 -20.14 -18.04 -13.80
CA ARG A 16 -19.60 -16.72 -13.44
C ARG A 16 -20.17 -15.62 -14.34
N VAL A 17 -20.27 -15.86 -15.65
CA VAL A 17 -20.86 -14.91 -16.60
C VAL A 17 -22.36 -14.77 -16.36
N ALA A 18 -23.08 -15.87 -16.16
CA ALA A 18 -24.52 -15.83 -15.88
C ALA A 18 -24.85 -15.02 -14.61
N ILE A 19 -24.05 -15.16 -13.54
CA ILE A 19 -24.16 -14.35 -12.32
C ILE A 19 -23.96 -12.86 -12.61
N HIS A 20 -22.95 -12.51 -13.41
CA HIS A 20 -22.66 -11.12 -13.77
C HIS A 20 -23.80 -10.50 -14.60
N ASP A 21 -24.29 -11.24 -15.60
CA ASP A 21 -25.30 -10.77 -16.54
C ASP A 21 -26.73 -10.88 -16.00
N GLY A 22 -26.92 -11.50 -14.82
CA GLY A 22 -28.22 -11.63 -14.16
C GLY A 22 -29.15 -12.68 -14.79
N PHE A 23 -28.60 -13.70 -15.44
CA PHE A 23 -29.36 -14.82 -16.04
C PHE A 23 -29.24 -16.11 -15.22
N THR A 24 -30.24 -16.98 -15.33
CA THR A 24 -30.05 -18.39 -14.95
C THR A 24 -29.29 -19.12 -16.07
N LEU A 25 -28.55 -20.17 -15.72
CA LEU A 25 -27.74 -20.92 -16.69
C LEU A 25 -28.55 -21.50 -17.87
N ASP A 26 -29.77 -21.92 -17.56
CA ASP A 26 -30.72 -22.56 -18.45
C ASP A 26 -31.59 -21.58 -19.25
N ASP A 27 -31.52 -20.27 -18.97
CA ASP A 27 -32.29 -19.27 -19.70
C ASP A 27 -31.97 -19.33 -21.22
N PRO A 28 -32.96 -19.59 -22.09
CA PRO A 28 -32.75 -19.64 -23.54
C PRO A 28 -32.27 -18.31 -24.13
N LYS A 29 -32.58 -17.18 -23.49
CA LYS A 29 -32.17 -15.82 -23.90
C LYS A 29 -30.77 -15.46 -23.42
N ARG A 30 -30.16 -16.25 -22.53
CA ARG A 30 -28.80 -16.02 -22.05
C ARG A 30 -27.82 -16.03 -23.23
N PRO A 31 -26.96 -15.01 -23.37
CA PRO A 31 -25.88 -15.04 -24.34
C PRO A 31 -24.95 -16.24 -24.12
N ARG A 32 -24.67 -17.00 -25.18
CA ARG A 32 -23.72 -18.12 -25.19
C ARG A 32 -22.58 -17.80 -26.15
N ASN A 33 -21.78 -16.80 -25.79
CA ASN A 33 -20.70 -16.27 -26.62
C ASN A 33 -19.39 -17.05 -26.46
N TYR A 34 -19.34 -17.99 -25.52
CA TYR A 34 -18.12 -18.70 -25.14
C TYR A 34 -18.17 -20.17 -25.54
N SER A 35 -16.99 -20.75 -25.77
CA SER A 35 -16.83 -22.18 -26.02
C SER A 35 -15.86 -22.82 -25.04
N SER A 36 -16.00 -24.14 -24.88
CA SER A 36 -15.10 -24.93 -24.04
C SER A 36 -13.65 -24.95 -24.55
N GLN A 37 -13.39 -24.48 -25.77
CA GLN A 37 -12.06 -24.41 -26.37
C GLN A 37 -11.25 -23.18 -25.95
N GLN A 38 -11.85 -22.23 -25.21
CA GLN A 38 -11.18 -21.01 -24.76
C GLN A 38 -10.35 -21.21 -23.48
N TYR A 39 -9.72 -22.38 -23.32
CA TYR A 39 -8.80 -22.62 -22.22
C TYR A 39 -7.37 -22.22 -22.59
N MET A 40 -6.47 -22.20 -21.60
CA MET A 40 -5.04 -22.00 -21.83
C MET A 40 -4.43 -23.27 -22.45
N ARG A 41 -4.43 -23.31 -23.78
CA ARG A 41 -3.84 -24.40 -24.57
C ARG A 41 -2.33 -24.49 -24.40
N THR A 42 -1.78 -25.68 -24.62
CA THR A 42 -0.33 -25.88 -24.73
C THR A 42 0.19 -25.31 -26.05
N GLU A 43 1.51 -25.17 -26.14
CA GLU A 43 2.18 -24.72 -27.37
C GLU A 43 1.88 -25.69 -28.53
N GLU A 44 1.92 -27.00 -28.28
CA GLU A 44 1.65 -28.03 -29.29
C GLU A 44 0.21 -27.98 -29.81
N GLU A 45 -0.78 -27.84 -28.92
CA GLU A 45 -2.19 -27.72 -29.32
C GLU A 45 -2.43 -26.49 -30.21
N MET A 46 -1.68 -25.40 -29.99
CA MET A 46 -1.76 -24.19 -30.81
C MET A 46 -1.02 -24.35 -32.15
N CYS A 47 0.13 -25.03 -32.14
CA CYS A 47 0.90 -25.37 -33.35
C CYS A 47 0.13 -26.29 -34.29
N GLU A 48 -0.55 -27.31 -33.74
CA GLU A 48 -1.41 -28.19 -34.54
C GLU A 48 -2.63 -27.43 -35.10
N LEU A 49 -3.28 -26.59 -34.26
CA LEU A 49 -4.46 -25.82 -34.66
C LEU A 49 -4.20 -24.84 -35.80
N PHE A 50 -3.02 -24.21 -35.82
CA PHE A 50 -2.62 -23.20 -36.81
C PHE A 50 -1.50 -23.71 -37.74
N SER A 51 -1.40 -25.02 -37.93
CA SER A 51 -0.38 -25.64 -38.78
C SER A 51 -0.45 -25.21 -40.25
N ASP A 52 -1.62 -24.75 -40.69
CA ASP A 52 -1.89 -24.17 -42.01
C ASP A 52 -1.48 -22.68 -42.13
N ILE A 53 -1.31 -21.97 -41.01
CA ILE A 53 -0.91 -20.56 -40.95
C ILE A 53 0.19 -20.33 -39.89
N PRO A 54 1.43 -20.81 -40.12
CA PRO A 54 2.52 -20.70 -39.15
C PRO A 54 2.86 -19.26 -38.76
N GLU A 55 2.71 -18.32 -39.70
CA GLU A 55 2.95 -16.88 -39.48
C GLU A 55 2.08 -16.30 -38.36
N ALA A 56 0.90 -16.87 -38.08
CA ALA A 56 0.05 -16.44 -36.98
C ALA A 56 0.71 -16.68 -35.61
N LEU A 57 1.43 -17.81 -35.47
CA LEU A 57 2.16 -18.17 -34.27
C LEU A 57 3.46 -17.36 -34.16
N GLU A 58 4.22 -17.24 -35.26
CA GLU A 58 5.48 -16.50 -35.31
C GLU A 58 5.28 -15.02 -34.93
N ASN A 59 4.21 -14.40 -35.45
CA ASN A 59 3.88 -13.02 -35.11
C ASN A 59 3.55 -12.85 -33.62
N SER A 60 2.97 -13.85 -32.95
CA SER A 60 2.73 -13.76 -31.50
C SER A 60 4.04 -13.66 -30.71
N VAL A 61 5.07 -14.39 -31.13
CA VAL A 61 6.42 -14.35 -30.53
C VAL A 61 7.10 -13.01 -30.81
N GLU A 62 7.03 -12.51 -32.04
CA GLU A 62 7.61 -11.23 -32.41
C GLU A 62 6.94 -10.04 -31.73
N ILE A 63 5.61 -10.10 -31.52
CA ILE A 63 4.88 -9.13 -30.69
C ILE A 63 5.36 -9.20 -29.24
N ALA A 64 5.44 -10.40 -28.65
CA ALA A 64 5.88 -10.58 -27.27
C ALA A 64 7.29 -10.02 -27.02
N LYS A 65 8.23 -10.23 -27.95
CA LYS A 65 9.59 -9.66 -27.88
C LYS A 65 9.62 -8.12 -27.89
N ARG A 66 8.66 -7.49 -28.59
CA ARG A 66 8.58 -6.02 -28.70
C ARG A 66 7.92 -5.38 -27.47
N CYS A 67 7.06 -6.11 -26.77
CA CYS A 67 6.35 -5.63 -25.59
C CYS A 67 7.22 -5.69 -24.33
N ASN A 68 7.93 -4.60 -24.03
CA ASN A 68 8.77 -4.48 -22.82
C ASN A 68 8.26 -3.33 -21.95
N VAL A 69 7.70 -3.65 -20.77
CA VAL A 69 7.17 -2.66 -19.82
C VAL A 69 7.89 -2.79 -18.49
N THR A 70 8.45 -1.69 -18.00
CA THR A 70 9.04 -1.62 -16.65
C THR A 70 8.02 -1.07 -15.67
N VAL A 71 7.58 -1.91 -14.72
CA VAL A 71 6.76 -1.49 -13.59
C VAL A 71 7.62 -1.52 -12.34
N ARG A 72 7.88 -0.35 -11.75
CA ARG A 72 8.65 -0.24 -10.51
C ARG A 72 7.78 -0.63 -9.33
N LEU A 73 8.15 -1.70 -8.63
CA LEU A 73 7.44 -2.24 -7.47
C LEU A 73 8.31 -2.14 -6.22
N GLY A 74 7.67 -2.05 -5.04
CA GLY A 74 8.38 -2.00 -3.76
C GLY A 74 9.03 -0.66 -3.42
N GLU A 75 8.91 0.35 -4.28
CA GLU A 75 9.37 1.71 -4.02
C GLU A 75 8.19 2.66 -3.81
N TYR A 76 8.25 3.46 -2.75
CA TYR A 76 7.22 4.46 -2.47
C TYR A 76 7.44 5.71 -3.31
N PHE A 77 6.34 6.22 -3.89
CA PHE A 77 6.29 7.52 -4.53
C PHE A 77 5.42 8.44 -3.68
N LEU A 78 6.03 9.07 -2.68
CA LEU A 78 5.32 9.92 -1.73
C LEU A 78 5.05 11.31 -2.32
N PRO A 79 3.86 11.90 -2.10
CA PRO A 79 3.63 13.30 -2.44
C PRO A 79 4.47 14.22 -1.54
N GLN A 80 4.77 15.43 -2.02
CA GLN A 80 5.47 16.42 -1.22
C GLN A 80 4.55 16.99 -0.13
N PHE A 81 5.04 17.00 1.10
CA PHE A 81 4.37 17.67 2.21
C PHE A 81 4.75 19.15 2.20
N PRO A 82 3.83 20.09 2.44
CA PRO A 82 4.15 21.52 2.46
C PRO A 82 5.00 21.87 3.69
N THR A 83 6.30 22.09 3.49
CA THR A 83 7.26 22.43 4.55
C THR A 83 7.75 23.87 4.53
N GLY A 84 7.23 24.70 3.61
CA GLY A 84 7.72 26.06 3.39
C GLY A 84 9.16 26.05 2.85
N ASP A 85 10.05 26.82 3.49
CA ASP A 85 11.46 26.93 3.09
C ASP A 85 12.36 25.82 3.70
N MET A 86 11.79 24.94 4.52
CA MET A 86 12.53 23.85 5.18
C MET A 86 12.55 22.58 4.34
N THR A 87 13.59 21.77 4.52
CA THR A 87 13.62 20.39 4.00
C THR A 87 12.57 19.52 4.71
N THR A 88 12.17 18.41 4.10
CA THR A 88 11.16 17.51 4.69
C THR A 88 11.71 16.84 5.96
N GLU A 89 13.00 16.54 5.94
CA GLU A 89 13.80 16.00 7.02
C GLU A 89 13.85 16.97 8.22
N ASP A 90 14.22 18.23 7.99
CA ASP A 90 14.33 19.22 9.06
C ASP A 90 12.96 19.56 9.65
N PHE A 91 11.94 19.63 8.80
CA PHE A 91 10.57 19.88 9.25
C PHE A 91 10.05 18.74 10.15
N LEU A 92 10.34 17.49 9.79
CA LEU A 92 10.02 16.34 10.64
C LEU A 92 10.73 16.43 12.00
N VAL A 93 12.02 16.79 12.01
CA VAL A 93 12.79 16.92 13.25
C VAL A 93 12.16 17.98 14.17
N VAL A 94 11.84 19.16 13.63
CA VAL A 94 11.20 20.24 14.40
C VAL A 94 9.87 19.77 14.97
N LYS A 95 8.97 19.22 14.13
CA LYS A 95 7.65 18.76 14.57
C LYS A 95 7.73 17.64 15.61
N SER A 96 8.71 16.75 15.47
CA SER A 96 8.90 15.63 16.40
C SER A 96 9.41 16.11 17.75
N LYS A 97 10.31 17.11 17.77
CA LYS A 97 10.78 17.73 19.02
C LYS A 97 9.68 18.52 19.71
N GLU A 98 8.95 19.36 18.98
CA GLU A 98 7.77 20.08 19.50
C GLU A 98 6.73 19.10 20.09
N GLY A 99 6.41 18.03 19.35
CA GLY A 99 5.48 17.01 19.81
C GLY A 99 5.99 16.26 21.04
N LEU A 100 7.30 15.99 21.15
CA LEU A 100 7.88 15.33 22.32
C LEU A 100 7.77 16.22 23.57
N GLU A 101 7.97 17.54 23.46
CA GLU A 101 7.77 18.46 24.59
C GLU A 101 6.35 18.34 25.18
N GLU A 102 5.32 18.39 24.33
CA GLU A 102 3.92 18.24 24.77
C GLU A 102 3.68 16.87 25.45
N ARG A 103 4.32 15.81 24.94
CA ARG A 103 4.20 14.47 25.53
C ARG A 103 4.90 14.37 26.87
N LEU A 104 6.09 14.93 27.00
CA LEU A 104 6.85 14.94 28.26
C LEU A 104 6.16 15.80 29.32
N GLU A 105 5.55 16.92 28.93
CA GLU A 105 4.68 17.72 29.80
C GLU A 105 3.50 16.92 30.36
N PHE A 106 2.85 16.13 29.50
CA PHE A 106 1.74 15.28 29.90
C PHE A 106 2.17 14.08 30.79
N LEU A 107 3.30 13.44 30.47
CA LEU A 107 3.81 12.27 31.20
C LEU A 107 4.45 12.63 32.54
N PHE A 108 5.19 13.74 32.59
CA PHE A 108 5.93 14.24 33.74
C PHE A 108 5.57 15.71 33.99
N PRO A 109 4.44 15.99 34.68
CA PRO A 109 4.03 17.37 34.97
C PRO A 109 5.04 18.14 35.83
N ASP A 110 5.80 17.44 36.69
CA ASP A 110 6.88 18.02 37.48
C ASP A 110 8.15 18.26 36.63
N GLU A 111 8.67 19.47 36.65
CA GLU A 111 9.80 19.88 35.82
C GLU A 111 11.13 19.20 36.23
N ALA A 112 11.32 18.95 37.53
CA ALA A 112 12.54 18.30 38.02
C ALA A 112 12.57 16.83 37.61
N GLU A 113 11.45 16.11 37.77
CA GLU A 113 11.29 14.74 37.29
C GLU A 113 11.43 14.65 35.77
N ARG A 114 10.82 15.58 35.02
CA ARG A 114 10.92 15.62 33.56
C ARG A 114 12.37 15.80 33.12
N LYS A 115 13.13 16.70 33.75
CA LYS A 115 14.53 16.94 33.41
C LYS A 115 15.40 15.71 33.67
N GLU A 116 15.12 14.96 34.74
CA GLU A 116 15.81 13.70 35.06
C GLU A 116 15.49 12.60 34.04
N LYS A 117 14.22 12.48 33.63
CA LYS A 117 13.73 11.40 32.76
C LYS A 117 13.84 11.70 31.26
N ARG A 118 14.08 12.94 30.86
CA ARG A 118 14.15 13.39 29.45
C ARG A 118 15.29 12.75 28.62
N PRO A 119 16.53 12.58 29.11
CA PRO A 119 17.66 12.10 28.30
C PRO A 119 17.39 10.82 27.47
N PRO A 120 16.80 9.73 28.01
CA PRO A 120 16.52 8.53 27.22
C PRO A 120 15.48 8.76 26.09
N TYR A 121 14.56 9.72 26.24
CA TYR A 121 13.61 10.06 25.19
C TYR A 121 14.28 10.84 24.06
N ASP A 122 15.15 11.79 24.40
CA ASP A 122 15.88 12.57 23.40
C ASP A 122 16.81 11.64 22.58
N GLU A 123 17.55 10.75 23.25
CA GLU A 123 18.43 9.76 22.58
C GLU A 123 17.62 8.83 21.66
N ARG A 124 16.49 8.30 22.14
CA ARG A 124 15.63 7.44 21.35
C ARG A 124 15.02 8.18 20.15
N LEU A 125 14.60 9.43 20.34
CA LEU A 125 14.03 10.25 19.28
C LEU A 125 15.05 10.50 18.17
N ASP A 126 16.28 10.86 18.53
CA ASP A 126 17.35 11.14 17.57
C ASP A 126 17.73 9.88 16.76
N ILE A 127 17.80 8.71 17.40
CA ILE A 127 18.04 7.43 16.71
C ILE A 127 16.93 7.14 15.68
N GLU A 128 15.67 7.28 16.06
CA GLU A 128 14.54 7.03 15.16
C GLU A 128 14.50 8.04 14.01
N LEU A 129 14.69 9.33 14.29
CA LEU A 129 14.72 10.39 13.28
C LEU A 129 15.83 10.18 12.26
N GLN A 130 17.03 9.76 12.72
CA GLN A 130 18.14 9.46 11.82
C GLN A 130 17.78 8.32 10.86
N VAL A 131 17.20 7.23 11.35
CA VAL A 131 16.80 6.09 10.51
C VAL A 131 15.70 6.50 9.53
N ILE A 132 14.69 7.24 9.97
CA ILE A 132 13.57 7.70 9.12
C ILE A 132 14.08 8.58 7.98
N ASN A 133 14.97 9.53 8.28
CA ASN A 133 15.55 10.42 7.28
C ASN A 133 16.47 9.67 6.31
N GLN A 134 17.29 8.74 6.80
CA GLN A 134 18.15 7.92 5.93
C GLN A 134 17.36 7.03 4.95
N MET A 135 16.20 6.54 5.38
CA MET A 135 15.34 5.70 4.53
C MET A 135 14.43 6.50 3.59
N GLY A 136 14.42 7.84 3.67
CA GLY A 136 13.57 8.67 2.82
C GLY A 136 12.08 8.62 3.19
N PHE A 137 11.76 8.36 4.47
CA PHE A 137 10.37 8.33 4.96
C PHE A 137 9.85 9.57 5.70
N PRO A 138 10.52 10.74 5.76
CA PRO A 138 9.99 11.83 6.57
C PRO A 138 8.66 12.36 6.05
N GLY A 139 8.48 12.44 4.73
CA GLY A 139 7.22 12.87 4.12
C GLY A 139 6.04 11.97 4.49
N TYR A 140 6.26 10.66 4.60
CA TYR A 140 5.21 9.72 5.02
C TYR A 140 4.73 10.01 6.44
N PHE A 141 5.65 10.22 7.38
CA PHE A 141 5.29 10.55 8.77
C PHE A 141 4.54 11.88 8.85
N LEU A 142 4.96 12.89 8.09
CA LEU A 142 4.29 14.19 8.06
C LEU A 142 2.86 14.10 7.51
N ILE A 143 2.65 13.38 6.41
CA ILE A 143 1.31 13.16 5.83
C ILE A 143 0.41 12.43 6.82
N VAL A 144 0.89 11.36 7.45
CA VAL A 144 0.09 10.57 8.40
C VAL A 144 -0.24 11.38 9.66
N MET A 145 0.70 12.17 10.17
CA MET A 145 0.46 13.09 11.29
C MET A 145 -0.66 14.08 10.95
N GLU A 146 -0.56 14.77 9.82
CA GLU A 146 -1.53 15.79 9.41
C GLU A 146 -2.92 15.18 9.22
N PHE A 147 -2.99 14.04 8.52
CA PHE A 147 -4.25 13.33 8.32
C PHE A 147 -4.93 12.94 9.64
N ILE A 148 -4.16 12.45 10.62
CA ILE A 148 -4.69 12.07 11.94
C ILE A 148 -5.14 13.29 12.73
N GLN A 149 -4.38 14.39 12.67
CA GLN A 149 -4.72 15.62 13.36
C GLN A 149 -5.99 16.23 12.76
N TRP A 150 -6.05 16.38 11.43
CA TRP A 150 -7.22 16.86 10.71
C TRP A 150 -8.47 16.02 11.03
N SER A 151 -8.33 14.70 11.08
CA SER A 151 -9.45 13.81 11.42
C SER A 151 -9.99 14.09 12.83
N LYS A 152 -9.13 14.29 13.82
CA LYS A 152 -9.54 14.63 15.19
C LYS A 152 -10.24 15.98 15.24
N ASP A 153 -9.70 16.98 14.55
CA ASP A 153 -10.23 18.35 14.54
C ASP A 153 -11.62 18.43 13.88
N ASN A 154 -11.90 17.53 12.93
CA ASN A 154 -13.18 17.47 12.21
C ASN A 154 -14.14 16.40 12.76
N GLY A 155 -13.82 15.77 13.89
CA GLY A 155 -14.68 14.75 14.52
C GLY A 155 -14.79 13.45 13.72
N VAL A 156 -13.82 13.14 12.85
CA VAL A 156 -13.73 11.89 12.09
C VAL A 156 -13.01 10.82 12.93
N PRO A 157 -13.70 9.73 13.34
CA PRO A 157 -13.07 8.69 14.15
C PRO A 157 -11.96 7.95 13.39
N VAL A 158 -10.77 7.88 13.99
CA VAL A 158 -9.66 7.06 13.47
C VAL A 158 -9.69 5.68 14.12
N GLY A 159 -9.67 4.61 13.32
CA GLY A 159 -9.68 3.23 13.81
C GLY A 159 -8.48 2.90 14.71
N PRO A 160 -8.51 1.80 15.50
CA PRO A 160 -7.48 1.50 16.50
C PRO A 160 -6.17 0.92 15.92
N GLY A 161 -6.17 0.44 14.68
CA GLY A 161 -5.01 -0.21 14.07
C GLY A 161 -3.84 0.74 13.82
N ARG A 162 -2.66 0.43 14.37
CA ARG A 162 -1.42 1.18 14.14
C ARG A 162 -0.23 0.30 13.72
N GLY A 163 -0.48 -0.99 13.47
CA GLY A 163 0.56 -1.97 13.12
C GLY A 163 1.71 -1.97 14.12
N SER A 164 2.93 -2.19 13.62
CA SER A 164 4.18 -2.01 14.38
C SER A 164 4.53 -0.55 14.68
N GLY A 165 3.77 0.42 14.16
CA GLY A 165 3.98 1.86 14.39
C GLY A 165 3.79 2.28 15.85
N ALA A 166 3.13 1.45 16.67
CA ALA A 166 3.04 1.64 18.11
C ALA A 166 4.38 1.47 18.85
N GLY A 167 5.46 1.03 18.19
CA GLY A 167 6.80 0.97 18.79
C GLY A 167 7.69 2.19 18.52
N SER A 168 7.19 3.19 17.77
CA SER A 168 7.95 4.38 17.40
C SER A 168 7.64 5.54 18.34
N LEU A 169 8.69 6.10 18.94
CA LEU A 169 8.62 7.33 19.71
C LEU A 169 8.29 8.53 18.82
N VAL A 170 8.80 8.58 17.59
CA VAL A 170 8.43 9.62 16.61
C VAL A 170 6.92 9.59 16.33
N ALA A 171 6.34 8.41 16.12
CA ALA A 171 4.88 8.29 15.92
C ALA A 171 4.08 8.76 17.14
N TYR A 172 4.61 8.54 18.35
CA TYR A 172 3.97 9.01 19.58
C TYR A 172 4.05 10.54 19.73
N ALA A 173 5.23 11.12 19.48
CA ALA A 173 5.47 12.56 19.49
C ALA A 173 4.55 13.29 18.51
N LEU A 174 4.41 12.78 17.29
CA LEU A 174 3.54 13.35 16.24
C LEU A 174 2.05 13.02 16.41
N LYS A 175 1.63 12.49 17.57
CA LYS A 175 0.22 12.15 17.87
C LYS A 175 -0.42 11.15 16.91
N ILE A 176 0.39 10.41 16.15
CA ILE A 176 -0.03 9.32 15.25
C ILE A 176 -0.51 8.13 16.11
N THR A 177 0.20 7.85 17.20
CA THR A 177 -0.12 6.79 18.17
C THR A 177 -0.60 7.36 19.51
N GLY A 178 -1.37 6.52 20.22
CA GLY A 178 -1.97 6.86 21.52
C GLY A 178 -1.06 6.54 22.72
N PRO A 179 -1.44 6.90 23.95
CA PRO A 179 -0.58 6.83 25.15
C PRO A 179 -0.06 5.44 25.56
N ARG A 180 -0.49 4.33 24.92
CA ARG A 180 0.04 2.98 25.20
C ARG A 180 1.28 2.59 24.35
N SER A 181 1.75 3.46 23.45
CA SER A 181 2.84 3.16 22.51
C SER A 181 4.23 3.60 22.96
N ALA A 182 4.35 4.47 23.96
CA ALA A 182 5.65 4.95 24.45
C ALA A 182 6.17 4.04 25.56
N GLY A 183 6.54 2.81 25.21
CA GLY A 183 7.38 1.98 26.08
C GLY A 183 8.83 2.40 25.88
N VAL A 184 9.36 3.23 26.78
CA VAL A 184 10.80 3.39 26.99
C VAL A 184 11.19 2.55 28.19
#